data_AF-A0A6J4RM90-F1
#
_entry.id   AF-A0A6J4RM90-F1
#
_cell.length_a   1.000
_cell.length_b   1.000
_cell.length_c   1.000
_cell.angle_alpha   90.00
_cell.angle_beta   90.00
_cell.angle_gamma   90.00
#
_symmetry.space_group_name_H-M   'P 1'
#
loop_
_entity.id
_entity.type
_entity.pdbx_description
1 polymer ?
#
loop_
_entity_poly.entity_id
_entity_poly.type
_entity_poly.pdbx_seq_one_letter_code
_entity_poly.pdbx_strand_id
1 'polypeptide(L)'
;MRKVRVLLTNEPRSYREAIALALEAVRPNAEVFTADPEDLDGKVRGLRPRLVICSRVSPLVEAEVPVWVELYTEHGPDSVVSVGGRRSTVAGMDLKDLIGVFDRTLSLSLGAV
;
A
#
# COMPACT_ATOMS: atom_id res chain seq x y z
N MET A 1 11.56 -17.56 -3.62
CA MET A 1 10.27 -16.97 -3.15
C MET A 1 10.03 -15.68 -3.92
N ARG A 2 8.81 -15.41 -4.40
CA ARG A 2 8.51 -14.20 -5.18
C ARG A 2 8.21 -13.04 -4.23
N LYS A 3 9.02 -11.98 -4.26
CA LYS A 3 8.81 -10.79 -3.43
C LYS A 3 7.52 -10.06 -3.83
N VAL A 4 6.88 -9.41 -2.86
CA VAL A 4 5.71 -8.55 -3.08
C VAL A 4 6.19 -7.12 -3.24
N ARG A 5 5.97 -6.56 -4.43
CA ARG A 5 6.27 -5.15 -4.72
C ARG A 5 5.24 -4.25 -4.05
N VAL A 6 5.73 -3.39 -3.16
CA VAL A 6 4.95 -2.40 -2.41
C VAL A 6 5.39 -1.01 -2.88
N LEU A 7 4.45 -0.14 -3.22
CA LEU A 7 4.73 1.25 -3.56
C LEU A 7 4.14 2.17 -2.48
N LEU A 8 4.97 3.05 -1.92
CA LEU A 8 4.54 4.09 -1.01
C LEU A 8 4.67 5.46 -1.66
N THR A 9 3.58 6.22 -1.62
CA THR A 9 3.50 7.60 -2.11
C THR A 9 2.76 8.52 -1.13
N ASN A 10 2.66 8.13 0.13
CA ASN A 10 1.99 8.94 1.16
C ASN A 10 2.86 10.15 1.58
N GLU A 11 2.21 11.23 1.97
CA GLU A 11 2.80 12.34 2.71
C GLU A 11 2.45 12.23 4.22
N PRO A 12 3.28 12.78 5.12
CA PRO A 12 4.57 13.41 4.86
C PRO A 12 5.66 12.40 4.42
N ARG A 13 6.63 12.84 3.62
CA ARG A 13 7.78 12.01 3.19
C ARG A 13 8.49 11.29 4.34
N SER A 14 8.65 11.92 5.50
CA SER A 14 9.28 11.28 6.68
C SER A 14 8.51 10.04 7.14
N TYR A 15 7.18 10.06 7.06
CA TYR A 15 6.35 8.90 7.40
C TYR A 15 6.47 7.83 6.32
N ARG A 16 6.50 8.21 5.03
CA ARG A 16 6.74 7.29 3.92
C ARG A 16 8.03 6.48 4.13
N GLU A 17 9.12 7.17 4.45
CA GLU A 17 10.43 6.56 4.69
C GLU A 17 10.40 5.65 5.94
N ALA A 18 9.76 6.09 7.02
CA ALA A 18 9.62 5.29 8.24
C ALA A 18 8.82 4.00 8.02
N ILE A 19 7.69 4.06 7.31
CA ILE A 19 6.87 2.89 6.99
C ILE A 19 7.63 1.95 6.06
N ALA A 20 8.34 2.48 5.06
CA ALA A 20 9.14 1.67 4.14
C ALA A 20 10.20 0.84 4.89
N LEU A 21 10.99 1.49 5.74
CA LEU A 21 12.01 0.84 6.57
C LEU A 21 11.40 -0.22 7.49
N ALA A 22 10.28 0.10 8.14
CA ALA A 22 9.60 -0.84 9.03
C ALA A 22 9.06 -2.07 8.30
N LEU A 23 8.47 -1.89 7.11
CA LEU A 23 7.98 -3.00 6.29
C LEU A 23 9.12 -3.91 5.84
N GLU A 24 10.22 -3.36 5.34
CA GLU A 24 11.37 -4.16 4.91
C GLU A 24 12.01 -4.93 6.08
N ALA A 25 12.10 -4.31 7.25
CA ALA A 25 12.65 -4.94 8.45
C ALA A 25 11.77 -6.10 8.95
N VAL A 26 10.44 -5.92 8.94
CA VAL A 26 9.48 -6.87 9.51
C VAL A 26 9.03 -7.93 8.50
N ARG A 27 9.16 -7.66 7.20
CA ARG A 27 8.75 -8.56 6.10
C ARG A 27 9.86 -8.66 5.04
N PRO A 28 10.77 -9.64 5.16
CA PRO A 28 11.85 -9.87 4.18
C PRO A 28 11.37 -10.16 2.74
N ASN A 29 10.10 -10.52 2.58
CA ASN A 29 9.45 -10.76 1.29
C ASN A 29 8.87 -9.49 0.66
N ALA A 30 8.91 -8.34 1.35
CA ALA A 30 8.54 -7.06 0.78
C ALA A 30 9.68 -6.53 -0.10
N GLU A 31 9.33 -6.00 -1.26
CA GLU A 31 10.22 -5.20 -2.09
C GLU A 31 9.59 -3.81 -2.17
N VAL A 32 10.15 -2.87 -1.40
CA VAL A 32 9.51 -1.59 -1.16
C VAL A 32 10.08 -0.53 -2.09
N PHE A 33 9.19 0.24 -2.70
CA PHE A 33 9.49 1.38 -3.54
C PHE A 33 8.83 2.62 -2.95
N THR A 34 9.56 3.74 -2.93
CA THR A 34 9.02 5.04 -2.55
C THR A 34 9.02 5.97 -3.76
N ALA A 35 7.98 6.78 -3.92
CA ALA A 35 7.92 7.84 -4.91
C ALA A 35 7.08 8.99 -4.40
N ASP A 36 7.19 10.16 -5.03
CA ASP A 36 6.34 11.29 -4.68
C ASP A 36 4.88 11.05 -5.11
N PRO A 37 3.90 11.70 -4.43
CA PRO A 37 2.47 11.48 -4.72
C PRO A 37 2.12 11.79 -6.17
N GLU A 38 2.78 12.78 -6.77
CA GLU A 38 2.64 13.17 -8.18
C GLU A 38 3.09 12.08 -9.17
N ASP A 39 4.00 11.20 -8.77
CA ASP A 39 4.53 10.12 -9.62
C ASP A 39 3.72 8.82 -9.53
N LEU A 40 2.67 8.77 -8.70
CA LEU A 40 1.93 7.56 -8.34
C LEU A 40 1.54 6.74 -9.58
N ASP A 41 0.84 7.35 -10.53
CA ASP A 41 0.31 6.65 -11.70
C ASP A 41 1.42 6.15 -12.64
N GLY A 42 2.49 6.93 -12.81
CA GLY A 42 3.65 6.53 -13.59
C GLY A 42 4.35 5.32 -12.98
N LYS A 43 4.52 5.32 -11.65
CA LYS A 43 5.15 4.22 -10.91
C LYS A 43 4.28 2.98 -10.87
N VAL A 44 2.96 3.11 -10.73
CA VAL A 44 2.04 1.96 -10.81
C VAL A 44 2.17 1.26 -12.16
N ARG A 45 2.23 2.02 -13.27
CA ARG A 45 2.38 1.41 -14.61
C ARG A 45 3.73 0.73 -14.82
N GLY A 46 4.81 1.35 -14.37
CA GLY A 46 6.16 0.82 -14.55
C GLY A 46 6.47 -0.36 -13.62
N LEU A 47 6.08 -0.27 -12.35
CA LEU A 47 6.43 -1.26 -11.33
C LEU A 47 5.41 -2.39 -11.23
N ARG A 48 4.14 -2.16 -11.61
CA ARG A 48 3.03 -3.08 -11.35
C ARG A 48 3.06 -3.60 -9.90
N PRO A 49 2.94 -2.70 -8.90
CA PRO A 49 2.94 -3.07 -7.49
C PRO A 49 1.69 -3.88 -7.17
N ARG A 50 1.78 -4.75 -6.16
CA ARG A 50 0.61 -5.50 -5.67
C ARG A 50 -0.04 -4.83 -4.47
N LEU A 51 0.71 -3.98 -3.78
CA LEU A 51 0.25 -3.13 -2.69
C LEU A 51 0.66 -1.69 -2.95
N VAL A 52 -0.27 -0.75 -2.85
CA VAL A 52 0.01 0.70 -2.84
C VAL A 52 -0.42 1.29 -1.50
N ILE A 53 0.41 2.15 -0.90
CA ILE A 53 0.08 2.96 0.27
C ILE A 53 0.26 4.42 -0.13
N CYS A 54 -0.81 5.19 -0.14
CA CYS A 54 -0.82 6.56 -0.68
C CYS A 54 -1.66 7.48 0.21
N SER A 55 -1.49 8.80 0.12
CA SER A 55 -2.36 9.76 0.81
C SER A 55 -3.64 10.07 0.04
N ARG A 56 -3.65 9.76 -1.25
CA ARG A 56 -4.82 9.90 -2.12
C ARG A 56 -4.81 8.79 -3.13
N VAL A 57 -5.90 8.04 -3.20
CA VAL A 57 -6.06 6.99 -4.20
C VAL A 57 -6.36 7.62 -5.57
N SER A 58 -5.67 7.16 -6.61
CA SER A 58 -5.99 7.55 -7.98
C SER A 58 -6.95 6.55 -8.63
N PRO A 59 -7.75 6.96 -9.64
CA PRO A 59 -8.60 6.02 -10.38
C PRO A 59 -7.82 4.85 -10.99
N LEU A 60 -6.55 5.06 -11.36
CA LEU A 60 -5.68 4.01 -11.87
C LEU A 60 -5.34 2.98 -10.77
N VAL A 61 -5.02 3.45 -9.57
CA VAL A 61 -4.76 2.56 -8.42
C VAL A 61 -5.99 1.73 -8.11
N GLU A 62 -7.17 2.35 -8.08
CA GLU A 62 -8.42 1.63 -7.82
C GLU A 62 -8.70 0.53 -8.85
N ALA A 63 -8.34 0.76 -10.12
CA ALA A 63 -8.61 -0.16 -11.22
C ALA A 63 -7.56 -1.27 -11.37
N GLU A 64 -6.27 -0.95 -11.20
CA GLU A 64 -5.18 -1.87 -11.55
C GLU A 64 -4.52 -2.55 -10.33
N VAL A 65 -4.62 -1.97 -9.14
CA VAL A 65 -3.87 -2.44 -7.98
C VAL A 65 -4.74 -3.36 -7.10
N PRO A 66 -4.35 -4.63 -6.89
CA PRO A 66 -5.16 -5.59 -6.15
C PRO A 66 -5.42 -5.21 -4.69
N VAL A 67 -4.44 -4.55 -4.06
CA VAL A 67 -4.52 -4.09 -2.67
C VAL A 67 -3.99 -2.68 -2.58
N TRP A 68 -4.75 -1.79 -1.94
CA TRP A 68 -4.30 -0.42 -1.71
C TRP A 68 -4.80 0.12 -0.37
N VAL A 69 -4.06 1.09 0.14
CA VAL A 69 -4.36 1.84 1.35
C VAL A 69 -4.30 3.33 1.01
N GLU A 70 -5.37 4.03 1.31
CA GLU A 70 -5.44 5.48 1.35
C GLU A 70 -5.33 5.94 2.80
N LEU A 71 -4.22 6.58 3.14
CA LEU A 71 -3.97 7.14 4.46
C LEU A 71 -4.56 8.55 4.55
N TYR A 72 -5.16 8.86 5.70
CA TYR A 72 -5.69 10.18 6.03
C TYR A 72 -6.82 10.64 5.10
N THR A 73 -7.82 9.78 4.89
CA THR A 73 -8.99 10.13 4.07
C THR A 73 -9.67 11.38 4.62
N GLU A 74 -9.99 12.32 3.74
CA GLU A 74 -10.54 13.64 4.11
C GLU A 74 -9.69 14.43 5.12
N HIS A 75 -8.37 14.17 5.17
CA HIS A 75 -7.44 14.72 6.17
C HIS A 75 -7.76 14.31 7.62
N GLY A 76 -8.57 13.26 7.81
CA GLY A 76 -8.93 12.70 9.10
C GLY A 76 -7.98 11.59 9.58
N PRO A 77 -8.24 11.00 10.76
CA PRO A 77 -7.49 9.86 11.26
C PRO A 77 -7.82 8.55 10.53
N ASP A 78 -8.82 8.58 9.65
CA ASP A 78 -9.34 7.40 8.97
C ASP A 78 -8.47 7.04 7.76
N SER A 79 -8.40 5.75 7.51
CA SER A 79 -7.74 5.18 6.34
C SER A 79 -8.70 4.24 5.63
N VAL A 80 -8.69 4.25 4.31
CA VAL A 80 -9.47 3.31 3.50
C VAL A 80 -8.53 2.24 2.96
N VAL A 81 -8.93 0.99 3.15
CA VAL A 81 -8.21 -0.18 2.65
C VAL A 81 -9.09 -0.88 1.64
N SER A 82 -8.52 -1.21 0.48
CA SER A 82 -9.13 -2.13 -0.48
C SER A 82 -8.30 -3.40 -0.58
N VAL A 83 -8.95 -4.55 -0.42
CA VAL A 83 -8.32 -5.87 -0.58
C VAL A 83 -9.15 -6.68 -1.57
N GLY A 84 -8.62 -6.92 -2.77
CA GLY A 84 -9.32 -7.69 -3.80
C GLY A 84 -10.66 -7.06 -4.20
N GLY A 85 -10.71 -5.73 -4.28
CA GLY A 85 -11.92 -4.96 -4.61
C GLY A 85 -12.88 -4.73 -3.45
N ARG A 86 -12.66 -5.32 -2.27
CA ARG A 86 -13.46 -5.05 -1.07
C ARG A 86 -12.86 -3.90 -0.26
N ARG A 87 -13.62 -2.81 -0.14
CA ARG A 87 -13.24 -1.63 0.65
C ARG A 87 -13.69 -1.74 2.10
N SER A 88 -12.86 -1.25 3.01
CA SER A 88 -13.15 -1.10 4.44
C SER A 88 -12.43 0.12 5.00
N THR A 89 -13.07 0.81 5.94
CA THR A 89 -12.46 1.95 6.66
C THR A 89 -11.85 1.47 7.97
N VAL A 90 -10.66 1.98 8.29
CA VAL A 90 -9.92 1.73 9.52
C VAL A 90 -9.64 3.08 10.18
N ALA A 91 -10.18 3.28 11.38
CA ALA A 91 -9.94 4.49 12.15
C ALA A 91 -8.60 4.40 12.89
N GLY A 92 -7.76 5.43 12.79
CA GLY A 92 -6.50 5.53 13.53
C GLY A 92 -5.48 4.45 13.17
N MET A 93 -5.34 4.15 11.87
CA MET A 93 -4.48 3.09 11.37
C MET A 93 -3.04 3.20 11.91
N ASP A 94 -2.55 2.10 12.48
CA ASP A 94 -1.17 2.00 12.95
C ASP A 94 -0.28 1.15 12.01
N LEU A 95 1.01 1.04 12.36
CA LEU A 95 1.96 0.24 11.58
C LEU A 95 1.63 -1.26 11.59
N LYS A 96 1.05 -1.79 12.68
CA LYS A 96 0.67 -3.20 12.79
C LYS A 96 -0.48 -3.51 11.83
N ASP A 97 -1.42 -2.60 11.68
CA ASP A 97 -2.50 -2.70 10.70
C ASP A 97 -1.94 -2.72 9.27
N LEU A 98 -1.00 -1.83 8.94
CA LEU A 98 -0.32 -1.81 7.63
C LEU A 98 0.40 -3.14 7.32
N ILE A 99 1.10 -3.70 8.31
CA ILE A 99 1.73 -5.02 8.19
C ILE A 99 0.66 -6.10 7.96
N GLY A 100 -0.48 -6.02 8.65
CA GLY A 100 -1.61 -6.92 8.45
C GLY A 100 -2.19 -6.83 7.02
N VAL A 101 -2.26 -5.64 6.42
CA VAL A 101 -2.67 -5.46 5.02
C VAL A 101 -1.66 -6.10 4.06
N PHE A 102 -0.36 -5.95 4.33
CA PHE A 102 0.67 -6.64 3.55
C PHE A 102 0.49 -8.15 3.59
N ASP A 103 0.24 -8.73 4.77
CA ASP A 103 0.02 -10.18 4.90
C ASP A 103 -1.20 -10.66 4.11
N ARG A 104 -2.27 -9.87 4.06
CA ARG A 104 -3.45 -10.17 3.20
C ARG A 104 -3.08 -10.16 1.71
N THR A 105 -2.17 -9.28 1.28
CA THR A 105 -1.66 -9.27 -0.09
C THR A 105 -0.95 -10.57 -0.45
N LEU A 106 -0.20 -11.15 0.50
CA LEU A 106 0.45 -12.46 0.35
C LEU A 106 -0.58 -13.59 0.23
N SER A 107 -1.61 -13.61 1.08
CA SER A 107 -2.68 -14.61 1.01
C SER A 107 -3.43 -14.58 -0.33
N LEU A 108 -3.67 -13.39 -0.89
CA LEU A 108 -4.28 -13.25 -2.22
C LEU A 108 -3.42 -13.83 -3.36
N SER A 109 -2.08 -13.87 -3.22
CA SER A 109 -1.23 -14.54 -4.23
C SER A 109 -1.35 -16.04 -4.23
N LEU A 110 -1.71 -16.63 -3.09
CA LEU A 110 -1.71 -18.07 -2.88
C LEU A 110 -3.06 -18.71 -3.20
N GLY A 111 -4.12 -17.91 -3.36
CA GLY A 111 -5.47 -18.36 -3.69
C GLY A 111 -5.81 -18.38 -5.19
N ALA A 112 -4.84 -18.13 -6.07
CA ALA A 112 -5.02 -18.27 -7.53
C ALA A 112 -4.39 -19.58 -7.99
N VAL A 113 -5.06 -20.70 -7.69
CA VAL A 113 -4.77 -22.05 -8.23
C VAL A 113 -6.07 -22.64 -8.76
#